data_AF-A0A151EWD8-F1
#
_entry.id   AF-A0A151EWD8-F1
#
_cell.length_a   1.000
_cell.length_b   1.000
_cell.length_c   1.000
_cell.angle_alpha   90.00
_cell.angle_beta   90.00
_cell.angle_gamma   90.00
#
_symmetry.space_group_name_H-M   'P 1'
#
loop_
_entity.id
_entity.type
_entity.pdbx_description
1 polymer ?
#
loop_
_entity_poly.entity_id
_entity_poly.type
_entity_poly.pdbx_seq_one_letter_code
_entity_poly.pdbx_strand_id
1 'polypeptide(L)'
;MNYIDVNVFVYWLTNDPDFGETATTIIRGIELGEKASTSALALWQLHILLKKESKNYSERMLTEKISKLKNLSILPLILKDFRDALAYQKMGLDLEDSLHYDTANRVDAAFIYSNDTDFDNLSIERKFE
;
A
#
# COMPACT_ATOMS: atom_id res chain seq x y z
N MET A 1 5.52 0.88 13.23
CA MET A 1 4.31 0.59 12.43
C MET A 1 4.81 0.32 11.03
N ASN A 2 4.25 -0.68 10.35
CA ASN A 2 4.72 -1.04 9.01
C ASN A 2 3.87 -0.31 7.98
N TYR A 3 4.39 -0.06 6.78
CA TYR A 3 3.63 0.57 5.70
C TYR A 3 3.28 -0.48 4.64
N ILE A 4 2.04 -0.49 4.15
CA ILE A 4 1.57 -1.41 3.11
C ILE A 4 1.40 -0.64 1.82
N ASP A 5 2.11 -1.07 0.80
CA ASP A 5 1.97 -0.53 -0.53
C ASP A 5 0.70 -1.04 -1.24
N VAL A 6 0.25 -0.35 -2.29
CA VAL A 6 -1.01 -0.65 -2.99
C VAL A 6 -0.99 -2.05 -3.62
N ASN A 7 0.16 -2.51 -4.13
CA ASN A 7 0.27 -3.79 -4.83
C ASN A 7 -0.11 -4.98 -3.94
N VAL A 8 0.22 -4.94 -2.64
CA VAL A 8 -0.15 -5.98 -1.67
C VAL A 8 -1.68 -6.13 -1.62
N PHE A 9 -2.41 -5.02 -1.56
CA PHE A 9 -3.87 -5.05 -1.56
C PHE A 9 -4.44 -5.49 -2.90
N VAL A 10 -3.81 -5.11 -4.01
CA VAL A 10 -4.21 -5.60 -5.34
C VAL A 10 -4.14 -7.12 -5.35
N TYR A 11 -2.98 -7.69 -5.05
CA TYR A 11 -2.76 -9.14 -5.08
C TYR A 11 -3.70 -9.90 -4.13
N TRP A 12 -3.93 -9.36 -2.94
CA TRP A 12 -4.87 -9.94 -1.98
C TRP A 12 -6.32 -9.89 -2.46
N LEU A 13 -6.77 -8.76 -3.01
CA LEU A 13 -8.17 -8.58 -3.40
C LEU A 13 -8.53 -9.31 -4.71
N THR A 14 -7.56 -9.48 -5.60
CA THR A 14 -7.76 -10.17 -6.88
C THR A 14 -7.44 -11.66 -6.82
N ASN A 15 -6.89 -12.15 -5.70
CA ASN A 15 -6.35 -13.51 -5.59
C ASN A 15 -5.35 -13.78 -6.72
N ASP A 16 -4.34 -12.91 -6.80
CA ASP A 16 -3.29 -12.97 -7.81
C ASP A 16 -2.59 -14.34 -7.79
N PRO A 17 -2.33 -14.95 -8.97
CA PRO A 17 -1.80 -16.31 -9.05
C PRO A 17 -0.37 -16.45 -8.53
N ASP A 18 0.43 -15.39 -8.61
CA ASP A 18 1.86 -15.44 -8.28
C ASP A 18 2.10 -14.87 -6.88
N PHE A 19 1.35 -13.83 -6.50
CA PHE A 19 1.62 -13.04 -5.29
C PHE A 19 0.48 -13.07 -4.26
N GLY A 20 -0.65 -13.70 -4.57
CA GLY A 20 -1.84 -13.72 -3.71
C GLY A 20 -1.61 -14.42 -2.36
N GLU A 21 -0.80 -15.48 -2.32
CA GLU A 21 -0.48 -16.20 -1.08
C GLU A 21 0.37 -15.35 -0.13
N THR A 22 1.44 -14.73 -0.64
CA THR A 22 2.29 -13.80 0.11
C THR A 22 1.49 -12.61 0.62
N ALA A 23 0.70 -11.98 -0.26
CA ALA A 23 -0.17 -10.87 0.13
C ALA A 23 -1.18 -11.28 1.21
N THR A 24 -1.77 -12.48 1.11
CA THR A 24 -2.66 -13.02 2.14
C THR A 24 -1.94 -13.21 3.48
N THR A 25 -0.68 -13.65 3.47
CA THR A 25 0.14 -13.81 4.68
C THR A 25 0.39 -12.46 5.36
N ILE A 26 0.79 -11.44 4.59
CA ILE A 26 0.97 -10.07 5.08
C ILE A 26 -0.33 -9.54 5.69
N ILE A 27 -1.46 -9.65 4.97
CA ILE A 27 -2.77 -9.18 5.48
C ILE A 27 -3.19 -9.94 6.73
N ARG A 28 -2.91 -11.25 6.81
CA ARG A 28 -3.19 -12.06 8.01
C ARG A 28 -2.37 -11.58 9.21
N GLY A 29 -1.12 -11.15 9.01
CA GLY A 29 -0.32 -10.51 10.07
C GLY A 29 -1.05 -9.31 10.68
N ILE A 30 -1.60 -8.44 9.82
CA ILE A 30 -2.41 -7.29 10.22
C ILE A 30 -3.66 -7.74 10.97
N GLU A 31 -4.38 -8.75 10.49
CA GLU A 31 -5.56 -9.29 11.18
C GLU A 31 -5.22 -9.84 12.57
N LEU A 32 -4.03 -10.43 12.74
CA LEU A 32 -3.55 -11.03 13.99
C LEU A 32 -2.95 -10.04 14.99
N GLY A 33 -2.80 -8.77 14.63
CA GLY A 33 -2.38 -7.71 15.56
C GLY A 33 -1.21 -6.86 15.08
N GLU A 34 -0.64 -7.14 13.91
CA GLU A 34 0.43 -6.32 13.37
C GLU A 34 -0.09 -4.92 13.03
N LYS A 35 0.56 -3.90 13.60
CA LYS A 35 0.19 -2.50 13.35
C LYS A 35 0.77 -2.03 12.03
N ALA A 36 -0.11 -1.78 11.08
CA ALA A 36 0.23 -1.33 9.75
C ALA A 36 -0.48 -0.03 9.37
N SER A 37 -0.01 0.59 8.30
CA SER A 37 -0.60 1.78 7.72
C SER A 37 -0.52 1.74 6.19
N THR A 38 -1.37 2.49 5.52
CA THR A 38 -1.25 2.77 4.08
C THR A 38 -1.80 4.17 3.80
N SER A 39 -1.51 4.71 2.62
CA SER A 39 -2.06 6.00 2.19
C SER A 39 -3.52 5.89 1.75
N ALA A 40 -4.31 6.95 1.94
CA ALA A 40 -5.61 7.10 1.31
C ALA A 40 -5.53 7.05 -0.23
N LEU A 41 -4.35 7.33 -0.80
CA LEU A 41 -4.06 7.14 -2.22
C LEU A 41 -4.28 5.68 -2.66
N ALA A 42 -3.85 4.71 -1.84
CA ALA A 42 -4.02 3.29 -2.12
C ALA A 42 -5.50 2.92 -2.31
N LEU A 43 -6.40 3.49 -1.50
CA LEU A 43 -7.84 3.25 -1.66
C LEU A 43 -8.39 3.78 -2.98
N TRP A 44 -7.91 4.94 -3.41
CA TRP A 44 -8.29 5.51 -4.69
C TRP A 44 -7.74 4.69 -5.86
N GLN A 45 -6.47 4.29 -5.83
CA GLN A 45 -5.86 3.42 -6.84
C GLN A 45 -6.59 2.07 -6.93
N LEU A 46 -6.88 1.44 -5.78
CA LEU A 46 -7.67 0.20 -5.73
C LEU A 46 -9.05 0.37 -6.34
N HIS A 47 -9.74 1.48 -6.06
CA HIS A 47 -11.03 1.77 -6.68
C HIS A 47 -10.92 1.81 -8.21
N ILE A 48 -9.97 2.58 -8.74
CA ILE A 48 -9.79 2.75 -10.18
C ILE A 48 -9.43 1.41 -10.85
N LEU A 49 -8.47 0.67 -10.28
CA LEU A 49 -8.00 -0.59 -10.83
C LEU A 49 -9.12 -1.65 -10.80
N LEU A 50 -9.73 -1.89 -9.65
CA LEU A 50 -10.73 -2.94 -9.51
C LEU A 50 -12.00 -2.64 -10.32
N LYS A 51 -12.39 -1.37 -10.45
CA LYS A 51 -13.50 -0.97 -11.32
C LYS A 51 -13.24 -1.30 -12.78
N LYS A 52 -11.97 -1.23 -13.23
CA LYS A 52 -11.57 -1.55 -14.60
C LYS A 52 -11.45 -3.06 -14.82
N GLU A 53 -10.85 -3.78 -13.88
CA GLU A 53 -10.43 -5.17 -14.07
C GLU A 53 -11.44 -6.20 -13.54
N SER A 54 -12.32 -5.84 -12.61
CA SER A 54 -13.27 -6.77 -11.98
C SER A 54 -14.71 -6.53 -12.42
N LYS A 55 -15.34 -7.56 -13.00
CA LYS A 55 -16.74 -7.53 -13.46
C LYS A 55 -17.76 -7.27 -12.34
N ASN A 56 -17.44 -7.64 -11.10
CA ASN A 56 -18.33 -7.55 -9.95
C ASN A 56 -17.79 -6.58 -8.88
N TYR A 57 -16.97 -5.61 -9.29
CA TYR A 57 -16.46 -4.60 -8.37
C TYR A 57 -17.61 -3.84 -7.68
N SER A 58 -17.42 -3.54 -6.40
CA SER A 58 -18.32 -2.67 -5.64
C SER A 58 -17.51 -1.84 -4.65
N GLU A 59 -17.75 -0.54 -4.64
CA GLU A 59 -17.18 0.41 -3.67
C GLU A 59 -17.53 0.02 -2.24
N ARG A 60 -18.74 -0.52 -2.04
CA ARG A 60 -19.18 -1.05 -0.74
C ARG A 60 -18.31 -2.22 -0.31
N MET A 61 -18.09 -3.20 -1.18
CA MET A 61 -17.27 -4.37 -0.84
C MET A 61 -15.81 -4.01 -0.57
N LEU A 62 -15.23 -3.08 -1.35
CA LEU A 62 -13.88 -2.58 -1.09
C LEU A 62 -13.80 -1.95 0.31
N THR A 63 -14.71 -1.03 0.60
CA THR A 63 -14.76 -0.33 1.90
C THR A 63 -14.97 -1.31 3.06
N GLU A 64 -15.88 -2.28 2.92
CA GLU A 64 -16.14 -3.31 3.93
C GLU A 64 -14.93 -4.24 4.15
N LYS A 65 -14.20 -4.60 3.09
CA LYS A 65 -12.99 -5.44 3.22
C LYS A 65 -11.87 -4.69 3.95
N ILE A 66 -11.58 -3.46 3.53
CA ILE A 66 -10.50 -2.66 4.16
C ILE A 66 -10.85 -2.31 5.61
N SER A 67 -12.10 -1.93 5.89
CA SER A 67 -12.51 -1.56 7.26
C SER A 67 -12.49 -2.72 8.27
N LYS A 68 -12.45 -3.98 7.81
CA LYS A 68 -12.26 -5.15 8.67
C LYS A 68 -10.82 -5.30 9.18
N LEU A 69 -9.84 -4.68 8.52
CA LEU A 69 -8.44 -4.69 8.92
C LEU A 69 -8.21 -3.69 10.07
N LYS A 70 -8.63 -4.07 11.29
CA LYS A 70 -8.64 -3.18 12.46
C LYS A 70 -7.27 -2.61 12.86
N ASN A 71 -6.18 -3.28 12.48
CA ASN A 71 -4.82 -2.84 12.77
C ASN A 71 -4.17 -2.10 11.60
N LEU A 72 -4.94 -1.79 10.54
CA LEU A 72 -4.52 -0.96 9.41
C LEU A 72 -5.01 0.47 9.60
N SER A 73 -4.08 1.43 9.64
CA SER A 73 -4.40 2.86 9.64
C SER A 73 -4.37 3.43 8.22
N ILE A 74 -5.44 4.10 7.80
CA ILE A 74 -5.48 4.83 6.53
C ILE A 74 -5.01 6.27 6.77
N LEU A 75 -3.85 6.62 6.22
CA LEU A 75 -3.23 7.92 6.40
C LEU A 75 -3.73 8.90 5.34
N PRO A 76 -4.07 10.16 5.69
CA PRO A 76 -4.49 11.15 4.71
C PRO A 76 -3.32 11.51 3.80
N LEU A 77 -3.59 11.65 2.50
CA LEU A 77 -2.66 12.24 1.54
C LEU A 77 -2.79 13.76 1.60
N ILE A 78 -1.69 14.46 1.89
CA ILE A 78 -1.68 15.92 2.06
C ILE A 78 -0.75 16.59 1.04
N LEU A 79 -0.93 17.90 0.83
CA LEU A 79 -0.12 18.66 -0.14
C LEU A 79 1.40 18.58 0.15
N LYS A 80 1.79 18.47 1.42
CA LYS A 80 3.19 18.27 1.80
C LYS A 80 3.76 16.99 1.18
N ASP A 81 2.97 15.92 1.14
CA ASP A 81 3.42 14.63 0.59
C ASP A 81 3.76 14.77 -0.90
N PHE A 82 2.94 15.50 -1.66
CA PHE A 82 3.24 15.81 -3.07
C PHE A 82 4.53 16.59 -3.24
N ARG A 83 4.75 17.61 -2.42
CA ARG A 83 5.95 18.45 -2.53
C ARG A 83 7.21 17.65 -2.21
N ASP A 84 7.16 16.84 -1.16
CA ASP A 84 8.32 16.12 -0.67
C ASP A 84 8.61 14.87 -1.54
N ALA A 85 7.56 14.25 -2.12
CA ALA A 85 7.66 13.19 -3.11
C ALA A 85 8.50 13.56 -4.35
N LEU A 86 8.52 14.84 -4.75
CA LEU A 86 9.35 15.30 -5.88
C LEU A 86 10.85 15.06 -5.66
N ALA A 87 11.30 14.91 -4.41
CA ALA A 87 12.69 14.55 -4.11
C ALA A 87 12.98 13.09 -4.49
N TYR A 88 12.06 12.16 -4.22
CA TYR A 88 12.22 10.74 -4.55
C TYR A 88 12.05 10.47 -6.04
N GLN A 89 11.25 11.28 -6.76
CA GLN A 89 11.20 11.20 -8.23
C GLN A 89 12.56 11.47 -8.88
N LYS A 90 13.38 12.35 -8.30
CA LYS A 90 14.76 12.59 -8.78
C LYS A 90 15.68 11.39 -8.54
N MET A 91 15.29 10.47 -7.66
CA MET A 91 16.00 9.23 -7.36
C MET A 91 15.53 8.06 -8.24
N GLY A 92 14.53 8.28 -9.11
CA GLY A 92 14.09 7.30 -10.11
C GLY A 92 12.69 6.73 -9.87
N LEU A 93 12.08 6.98 -8.70
CA LEU A 93 10.70 6.55 -8.44
C LEU A 93 9.71 7.30 -9.33
N ASP A 94 8.61 6.65 -9.67
CA ASP A 94 7.47 7.36 -10.24
C ASP A 94 6.76 8.22 -9.16
N LEU A 95 5.74 9.00 -9.56
CA LEU A 95 5.03 9.85 -8.60
C LEU A 95 4.27 9.04 -7.55
N GLU A 96 3.64 7.94 -7.96
CA GLU A 96 2.79 7.14 -7.08
C GLU A 96 3.65 6.47 -6.00
N ASP A 97 4.76 5.85 -6.41
CA ASP A 97 5.73 5.24 -5.49
C ASP A 97 6.37 6.29 -4.58
N SER A 98 6.69 7.47 -5.14
CA SER A 98 7.23 8.58 -4.33
C SER A 98 6.25 9.04 -3.26
N LEU A 99 4.94 9.07 -3.54
CA LEU A 99 3.91 9.44 -2.57
C LEU A 99 3.73 8.36 -1.50
N HIS A 100 3.79 7.08 -1.89
CA HIS A 100 3.76 5.97 -0.94
C HIS A 100 4.96 5.98 -0.02
N TYR A 101 6.15 6.16 -0.59
CA TYR A 101 7.39 6.28 0.16
C TYR A 101 7.40 7.49 1.10
N ASP A 102 6.97 8.67 0.64
CA ASP A 102 6.89 9.85 1.51
C ASP A 102 5.88 9.64 2.65
N THR A 103 4.74 9.01 2.37
CA THR A 103 3.74 8.70 3.40
C THR A 103 4.29 7.74 4.44
N ALA A 104 5.03 6.71 4.01
CA ALA A 104 5.72 5.76 4.91
C ALA A 104 6.77 6.48 5.78
N ASN A 105 7.57 7.35 5.17
CA ASN A 105 8.59 8.13 5.86
C ASN A 105 7.98 9.11 6.88
N ARG A 106 6.85 9.74 6.56
CA ARG A 106 6.14 10.67 7.46
C ARG A 106 5.67 10.04 8.77
N VAL A 107 5.50 8.71 8.81
CA VAL A 107 5.10 7.97 10.01
C VAL A 107 6.22 7.11 10.59
N ASP A 108 7.47 7.35 10.15
CA ASP A 108 8.65 6.58 10.55
C ASP A 108 8.40 5.06 10.42
N ALA A 109 7.88 4.65 9.25
CA ALA A 109 7.58 3.24 9.00
C ALA A 109 8.84 2.38 9.18
N ALA A 110 8.71 1.27 9.89
CA ALA A 110 9.86 0.39 10.14
C ALA A 110 10.35 -0.27 8.86
N PHE A 111 9.42 -0.63 7.98
CA PHE A 111 9.65 -1.15 6.64
C PHE A 111 8.36 -0.98 5.81
N ILE A 112 8.50 -1.14 4.49
CA ILE A 112 7.40 -1.13 3.51
C ILE A 112 7.16 -2.56 3.02
N TYR A 113 5.93 -3.05 3.16
CA TYR A 113 5.48 -4.23 2.43
C TYR A 113 5.15 -3.83 0.99
N SER A 114 5.98 -4.28 0.06
CA SER A 114 5.76 -4.08 -1.38
C SER A 114 6.52 -5.13 -2.19
N ASN A 115 5.94 -5.56 -3.30
CA ASN A 115 6.63 -6.37 -4.30
C ASN A 115 7.55 -5.52 -5.20
N ASP A 116 7.49 -4.19 -5.11
CA ASP A 116 8.23 -3.29 -6.00
C ASP A 116 9.68 -3.10 -5.53
N THR A 117 10.63 -3.60 -6.32
CA THR A 117 12.07 -3.51 -6.01
C THR A 117 12.63 -2.09 -6.10
N ASP A 118 11.88 -1.12 -6.63
CA ASP A 118 12.34 0.26 -6.71
C ASP A 118 12.55 0.88 -5.32
N PHE A 119 11.93 0.33 -4.27
CA PHE A 119 12.17 0.71 -2.89
C PHE A 119 13.49 0.15 -2.29
N ASP A 120 14.15 -0.84 -2.91
CA ASP A 120 15.33 -1.51 -2.34
C ASP A 120 16.54 -0.58 -2.16
N ASN A 121 16.62 0.49 -2.96
CA ASN A 121 17.73 1.45 -2.92
C ASN A 121 17.47 2.67 -2.02
N LEU A 122 16.42 2.62 -1.20
CA LEU A 122 16.00 3.70 -0.33
C LEU A 122 16.28 3.41 1.15
N SER A 123 15.99 4.36 2.03
CA SER A 123 16.34 4.23 3.45
C SER A 123 15.38 3.37 4.26
N ILE A 124 14.13 3.22 3.82
CA ILE A 124 13.16 2.34 4.46
C ILE A 124 13.29 0.95 3.82
N GLU A 125 13.53 -0.07 4.64
CA GLU A 125 13.63 -1.46 4.18
C GLU A 125 12.34 -1.88 3.47
N ARG A 126 12.46 -2.57 2.33
CA ARG A 126 11.34 -3.23 1.67
C ARG A 126 11.26 -4.69 2.09
N LYS A 127 10.05 -5.19 2.33
CA LYS A 127 9.75 -6.61 2.56
C LYS A 127 8.63 -7.09 1.67
N PHE A 128 8.65 -8.37 1.36
CA PHE A 128 7.55 -9.03 0.68
C PHE A 128 7.42 -10.49 1.14
N GLU A 129 7.18 -10.65 2.45
CA GLU A 129 7.05 -11.94 3.14
C GLU A 129 6.30 -11.82 4.47
#